data_AF-A0A7S3WH98-F1
#
_entry.id   AF-A0A7S3WH98-F1
#
_cell.length_a   1.000
_cell.length_b   1.000
_cell.length_c   1.000
_cell.angle_alpha   90.00
_cell.angle_beta   90.00
_cell.angle_gamma   90.00
#
_symmetry.space_group_name_H-M   'P 1'
#
loop_
_entity.id
_entity.type
_entity.pdbx_description
1 polymer ?
#
loop_
_entity_poly.entity_id
_entity_poly.type
_entity_poly.pdbx_seq_one_letter_code
_entity_poly.pdbx_strand_id
1 'polypeptide(L)'
;RTAAFNCLRTLAASLPGCLGEHAPSLIPGVIKALKDASANPLRIEALSFLQLALSTHAPAVWQPHVATLVPTVLALVDDRYYKITAEALRVTSEIVRVLRPNPPES
;
A
#
# COMPACT_ATOMS: atom_id res chain seq x y z
N ARG A 1 4.48 -15.15 -6.18
CA ARG A 1 4.28 -13.70 -5.89
C ARG A 1 3.44 -13.51 -4.63
N THR A 2 2.31 -14.19 -4.47
CA THR A 2 1.49 -14.20 -3.24
C THR A 2 2.30 -14.54 -1.98
N ALA A 3 3.14 -15.59 -2.02
CA ALA A 3 4.00 -15.97 -0.90
C ALA A 3 4.99 -14.86 -0.50
N ALA A 4 5.51 -14.09 -1.46
CA ALA A 4 6.44 -12.99 -1.19
C ALA A 4 5.75 -11.84 -0.44
N PHE A 5 4.51 -11.50 -0.81
CA PHE A 5 3.73 -10.49 -0.10
C PHE A 5 3.37 -10.92 1.32
N ASN A 6 3.04 -12.21 1.53
CA ASN A 6 2.82 -12.73 2.88
C ASN A 6 4.08 -12.64 3.75
N CYS A 7 5.25 -13.01 3.23
CA CYS A 7 6.51 -12.87 3.95
C CYS A 7 6.84 -11.41 4.26
N LEU A 8 6.64 -10.49 3.31
CA LEU A 8 6.86 -9.05 3.54
C LEU A 8 5.90 -8.51 4.60
N ARG A 9 4.65 -8.98 4.63
CA ARG A 9 3.65 -8.58 5.62
C ARG A 9 4.02 -9.06 7.02
N THR A 10 4.43 -10.32 7.16
CA THR A 10 4.90 -10.86 8.46
C THR A 10 6.16 -10.14 8.94
N LEU A 11 7.08 -9.82 8.04
CA LEU A 11 8.31 -9.09 8.37
C LEU A 11 8.00 -7.66 8.83
N ALA A 12 7.13 -6.94 8.11
CA ALA A 12 6.68 -5.59 8.46
C ALA A 12 5.99 -5.53 9.82
N ALA A 13 5.21 -6.57 10.15
CA ALA A 13 4.51 -6.68 11.43
C ALA A 13 5.45 -7.03 12.59
N SER A 14 6.49 -7.84 12.36
CA SER A 14 7.45 -8.22 13.40
C SER A 14 8.55 -7.18 13.65
N LEU A 15 8.88 -6.36 12.65
CA LEU A 15 9.94 -5.35 12.71
C LEU A 15 9.47 -4.03 12.08
N PRO A 16 8.75 -3.17 12.82
CA PRO A 16 8.29 -1.88 12.31
C PRO A 16 9.51 -1.00 11.94
N GLY A 17 9.56 -0.54 10.68
CA GLY A 17 10.66 0.30 10.17
C GLY A 17 11.62 -0.39 9.19
N CYS A 18 11.69 -1.72 9.18
CA CYS A 18 12.68 -2.45 8.36
C CYS A 18 12.47 -2.32 6.84
N LEU A 19 11.27 -1.94 6.40
CA LEU A 19 10.97 -1.77 4.99
C LEU A 19 11.27 -0.36 4.47
N GLY A 20 11.65 0.58 5.34
CA GLY A 20 11.84 1.97 4.93
C GLY A 20 12.95 2.16 3.91
N GLU A 21 14.11 1.54 4.14
CA GLU A 21 15.26 1.61 3.22
C GLU A 21 15.03 0.85 1.90
N HIS A 22 14.09 -0.11 1.91
CA HIS A 22 13.73 -0.92 0.74
C HIS A 22 12.47 -0.45 0.02
N ALA A 23 11.76 0.55 0.54
CA ALA A 23 10.55 1.08 -0.09
C ALA A 23 10.76 1.46 -1.57
N PRO A 24 11.85 2.15 -1.97
CA PRO A 24 12.06 2.52 -3.37
C PRO A 24 12.15 1.32 -4.33
N SER A 25 12.71 0.19 -3.90
CA SER A 25 12.85 -1.01 -4.74
C SER A 25 11.57 -1.86 -4.79
N LEU A 26 10.70 -1.73 -3.79
CA LEU A 26 9.44 -2.46 -3.69
C LEU A 26 8.31 -1.82 -4.51
N ILE A 27 8.27 -0.48 -4.57
CA ILE A 27 7.21 0.28 -5.25
C ILE A 27 6.93 -0.20 -6.69
N PRO A 28 7.94 -0.41 -7.58
CA PRO A 28 7.67 -0.88 -8.93
C PRO A 28 7.02 -2.26 -8.97
N GLY A 29 7.43 -3.16 -8.08
CA GLY A 29 6.87 -4.51 -7.96
C GLY A 29 5.41 -4.48 -7.49
N VAL A 30 5.10 -3.62 -6.53
CA VAL A 30 3.73 -3.39 -6.02
C VAL A 30 2.85 -2.84 -7.13
N ILE A 31 3.27 -1.78 -7.83
CA ILE A 31 2.49 -1.18 -8.92
C ILE A 31 2.23 -2.21 -10.03
N LYS A 32 3.23 -3.02 -10.38
CA LYS A 32 3.07 -4.10 -11.35
C LYS A 32 2.03 -5.13 -10.90
N ALA A 33 2.02 -5.50 -9.61
CA ALA A 33 1.05 -6.42 -9.06
C ALA A 33 -0.37 -5.83 -9.07
N LEU A 34 -0.52 -4.55 -8.73
CA LEU A 34 -1.80 -3.84 -8.74
C LEU A 34 -2.43 -3.71 -10.12
N LYS A 35 -1.61 -3.58 -11.17
CA LYS A 35 -2.06 -3.49 -12.57
C LYS A 35 -2.43 -4.85 -13.19
N ASP A 36 -2.16 -5.96 -12.51
CA ASP A 36 -2.46 -7.30 -13.02
C ASP A 36 -3.95 -7.64 -12.83
N ALA A 37 -4.77 -7.18 -13.78
CA ALA A 37 -6.21 -7.39 -13.77
C ALA A 37 -6.62 -8.88 -13.79
N SER A 38 -5.74 -9.77 -14.27
CA SER A 38 -6.01 -11.21 -14.33
C SER A 38 -5.93 -11.91 -12.97
N ALA A 39 -5.30 -11.28 -11.98
CA ALA A 39 -4.97 -11.90 -10.69
C ALA A 39 -5.56 -11.11 -9.50
N ASN A 40 -6.88 -11.17 -9.32
CA ASN A 40 -7.56 -10.58 -8.16
C ASN A 40 -6.91 -10.91 -6.80
N PRO A 41 -6.53 -12.18 -6.50
CA PRO A 41 -5.87 -12.49 -5.23
C PRO A 41 -4.53 -11.76 -5.07
N LEU A 42 -3.75 -11.61 -6.14
CA LEU A 42 -2.47 -10.90 -6.09
C LEU A 42 -2.67 -9.40 -5.81
N ARG A 43 -3.69 -8.80 -6.43
CA ARG A 43 -4.05 -7.39 -6.22
C ARG A 43 -4.50 -7.14 -4.78
N ILE A 44 -5.31 -8.03 -4.21
CA ILE A 44 -5.72 -7.96 -2.80
C ILE A 44 -4.49 -8.01 -1.89
N GLU A 45 -3.60 -9.00 -2.09
CA GLU A 45 -2.40 -9.15 -1.25
C GLU A 45 -1.47 -7.92 -1.32
N ALA A 46 -1.35 -7.32 -2.51
CA ALA A 46 -0.56 -6.11 -2.73
C ALA A 46 -1.19 -4.87 -2.05
N LEU A 47 -2.51 -4.73 -2.09
CA LEU A 47 -3.23 -3.66 -1.38
C LEU A 47 -3.11 -3.82 0.15
N SER A 48 -3.32 -5.03 0.67
CA SER A 48 -3.18 -5.28 2.11
C SER A 48 -1.73 -5.11 2.59
N PHE A 49 -0.74 -5.41 1.74
CA PHE A 49 0.66 -5.07 2.02
C PHE A 49 0.87 -3.55 2.08
N LEU A 50 0.37 -2.79 1.10
CA LEU A 50 0.48 -1.33 1.09
C LEU A 50 -0.17 -0.70 2.32
N GLN A 51 -1.36 -1.16 2.70
CA GLN A 51 -2.06 -0.68 3.89
C GLN A 51 -1.18 -0.85 5.14
N LEU A 52 -0.65 -2.06 5.36
CA LEU A 52 0.22 -2.33 6.50
C LEU A 52 1.51 -1.50 6.45
N ALA A 53 2.13 -1.41 5.28
CA ALA A 53 3.39 -0.70 5.10
C ALA A 53 3.24 0.80 5.42
N LEU A 54 2.16 1.42 4.93
CA LEU A 54 1.81 2.82 5.20
C LEU A 54 1.41 3.04 6.66
N SER A 55 0.76 2.08 7.33
CA SER A 55 0.30 2.25 8.72
C SER A 55 1.42 2.07 9.76
N THR A 56 2.40 1.22 9.47
CA THR A 56 3.45 0.82 10.43
C THR A 56 4.72 1.67 10.39
N HIS A 57 4.94 2.45 9.34
CA HIS A 57 6.18 3.23 9.16
C HIS A 57 5.93 4.73 9.31
N ALA A 58 7.00 5.48 9.61
CA ALA A 58 6.93 6.92 9.71
C ALA A 58 6.50 7.54 8.37
N PRO A 59 5.61 8.55 8.36
CA PRO A 59 5.13 9.21 7.14
C PRO A 59 6.24 9.68 6.19
N ALA A 60 7.36 10.18 6.74
CA ALA A 60 8.51 10.65 5.97
C ALA A 60 9.11 9.60 5.02
N VAL A 61 8.98 8.31 5.35
CA VAL A 61 9.45 7.19 4.51
C VAL A 61 8.62 7.07 3.23
N TRP A 62 7.30 7.25 3.34
CA TRP A 62 6.37 7.00 2.24
C TRP A 62 6.01 8.25 1.45
N GLN A 63 6.12 9.44 2.03
CA GLN A 63 5.83 10.72 1.36
C GLN A 63 6.47 10.86 -0.03
N PRO A 64 7.76 10.50 -0.26
CA PRO A 64 8.38 10.56 -1.58
C PRO A 64 7.73 9.62 -2.62
N HIS A 65 7.05 8.57 -2.17
CA HIS A 65 6.50 7.51 -3.01
C HIS A 65 4.98 7.63 -3.23
N VAL A 66 4.28 8.40 -2.39
CA VAL A 66 2.82 8.57 -2.46
C VAL A 66 2.38 9.07 -3.83
N ALA A 67 3.08 10.06 -4.41
CA ALA A 67 2.73 10.61 -5.72
C ALA A 67 2.67 9.55 -6.84
N THR A 68 3.51 8.52 -6.75
CA THR A 68 3.55 7.40 -7.71
C THR A 68 2.47 6.36 -7.45
N LEU A 69 2.09 6.16 -6.18
CA LEU A 69 1.09 5.18 -5.78
C LEU A 69 -0.35 5.66 -6.01
N VAL A 70 -0.62 6.95 -5.75
CA VAL A 70 -1.96 7.55 -5.78
C VAL A 70 -2.72 7.25 -7.08
N PRO A 71 -2.18 7.46 -8.30
CA PRO A 71 -2.92 7.19 -9.52
C PRO A 71 -3.34 5.73 -9.66
N THR A 72 -2.48 4.79 -9.21
CA THR A 72 -2.75 3.36 -9.31
C THR A 72 -3.79 2.93 -8.27
N VAL A 73 -3.70 3.43 -7.04
CA VAL A 73 -4.65 3.09 -5.97
C VAL A 73 -6.02 3.69 -6.25
N LEU A 74 -6.10 4.95 -6.71
CA LEU A 74 -7.37 5.60 -7.04
C LEU A 74 -8.09 4.89 -8.19
N ALA A 75 -7.36 4.41 -9.21
CA ALA A 75 -7.98 3.64 -10.28
C ALA A 75 -8.63 2.33 -9.78
N LEU A 76 -8.12 1.74 -8.69
CA LEU A 76 -8.67 0.52 -8.09
C LEU A 76 -9.89 0.77 -7.18
N VAL A 77 -10.17 2.03 -6.82
CA VAL A 77 -11.40 2.37 -6.10
C VAL A 77 -12.63 2.12 -6.98
N ASP A 78 -12.49 2.34 -8.29
CA ASP A 78 -13.54 2.09 -9.28
C ASP A 78 -13.49 0.66 -9.87
N ASP A 79 -12.85 -0.29 -9.17
CA ASP A 79 -12.75 -1.67 -9.67
C ASP A 79 -14.11 -2.40 -9.64
N ARG A 80 -14.35 -3.24 -10.65
CA ARG A 80 -15.57 -4.08 -10.74
C ARG A 80 -15.70 -5.07 -9.58
N TYR A 81 -14.60 -5.46 -8.95
CA TYR A 81 -14.60 -6.38 -7.83
C TYR A 81 -14.58 -5.64 -6.49
N TYR A 82 -15.69 -5.69 -5.76
CA TYR A 82 -15.90 -4.92 -4.53
C TYR A 82 -14.81 -5.08 -3.45
N LYS A 83 -14.16 -6.25 -3.37
CA LYS A 83 -13.06 -6.46 -2.41
C LYS A 83 -11.82 -5.62 -2.74
N ILE A 84 -11.54 -5.42 -4.03
CA ILE A 84 -10.47 -4.54 -4.51
C ILE A 84 -10.81 -3.10 -4.15
N THR A 85 -12.04 -2.67 -4.43
CA THR A 85 -12.54 -1.34 -4.02
C THR A 85 -12.38 -1.11 -2.53
N ALA A 86 -12.81 -2.05 -1.69
CA ALA A 86 -12.73 -1.92 -0.23
C ALA A 86 -11.28 -1.79 0.27
N GLU A 87 -10.36 -2.60 -0.26
CA GLU A 87 -8.94 -2.55 0.11
C GLU A 87 -8.26 -1.28 -0.45
N ALA A 88 -8.62 -0.84 -1.65
CA ALA A 88 -8.11 0.41 -2.23
C ALA A 88 -8.54 1.63 -1.41
N LEU A 89 -9.77 1.65 -0.90
CA LEU A 89 -10.25 2.70 0.01
C LEU A 89 -9.47 2.71 1.32
N ARG A 90 -9.16 1.55 1.89
CA ARG A 90 -8.30 1.43 3.09
C ARG A 90 -6.91 2.01 2.85
N VAL A 91 -6.27 1.65 1.74
CA VAL A 91 -4.97 2.21 1.35
C VAL A 91 -5.06 3.73 1.14
N THR A 92 -6.15 4.22 0.54
CA THR A 92 -6.38 5.66 0.33
C THR A 92 -6.45 6.41 1.66
N SER A 93 -7.12 5.85 2.67
CA SER A 93 -7.14 6.43 4.02
C SER A 93 -5.74 6.54 4.62
N GLU A 94 -4.90 5.50 4.48
CA GLU A 94 -3.52 5.54 4.94
C GLU A 94 -2.67 6.56 4.17
N ILE A 95 -2.89 6.72 2.87
CA ILE A 95 -2.23 7.76 2.07
C ILE A 95 -2.54 9.16 2.62
N VAL A 96 -3.80 9.43 2.95
CA VAL A 96 -4.20 10.71 3.56
C VAL A 96 -3.49 10.93 4.89
N ARG A 97 -3.37 9.89 5.73
CA ARG A 97 -2.63 9.92 6.99
C ARG A 97 -1.14 10.24 6.79
N VAL A 98 -0.52 9.67 5.76
CA VAL A 98 0.89 9.93 5.42
C VAL A 98 1.10 11.36 4.89
N LEU A 99 0.17 11.87 4.08
CA LEU A 99 0.23 13.24 3.54
C LEU A 99 -0.07 14.31 4.61
N ARG A 100 -0.92 13.99 5.57
CA ARG A 100 -1.32 14.89 6.66
C ARG A 100 -1.11 14.21 8.02
N PRO A 101 0.13 14.15 8.53
CA PRO A 101 0.44 13.48 9.79
C PRO A 101 -0.14 14.19 11.03
N ASN A 102 -0.44 15.49 10.93
CA ASN A 102 -1.08 16.28 11.99
C ASN A 102 -2.49 16.69 11.54
N PRO A 103 -3.55 15.94 11.89
CA PRO A 103 -4.91 16.45 11.74
C PRO A 103 -5.11 17.66 12.67
N PRO A 104 -5.94 18.66 12.28
CA PRO A 104 -6.21 19.81 13.13
C PRO A 104 -6.87 19.33 14.43
N GLU A 105 -6.32 19.77 15.57
CA GLU A 105 -6.94 19.54 16.87
C GLU A 105 -8.34 20.18 16.85
N SER A 106 -9.36 19.34 17.06
CA SER A 106 -10.77 19.73 17.19
C SER A 106 -11.11 20.04 18.63
#